data_AF-A0A962MEL5-F1
#
_entry.id   AF-A0A962MEL5-F1
#
_cell.length_a   1.000
_cell.length_b   1.000
_cell.length_c   1.000
_cell.angle_alpha   90.00
_cell.angle_beta   90.00
_cell.angle_gamma   90.00
#
_symmetry.space_group_name_H-M   'P 1'
#
loop_
_entity.id
_entity.type
_entity.pdbx_description
1 polymer ?
#
loop_
_entity_poly.entity_id
_entity_poly.type
_entity_poly.pdbx_seq_one_letter_code
_entity_poly.pdbx_strand_id
1 'polypeptide(L)' 'MTETIEQAIRSIGSYGRIAYFPGAGEYCIITQENPTVVDAKIISHLLTDGYLERDGRTYQLTRKGRGVLRV' A
#
# COMPACT_ATOMS: atom_id res chain seq x y z
N MET A 1 11.79 8.06 -10.34
CA MET A 1 11.78 8.63 -8.98
C MET A 1 11.35 7.51 -8.06
N THR A 2 12.16 7.14 -7.07
CA THR A 2 11.83 6.03 -6.15
C THR A 2 10.92 6.59 -5.06
N GLU A 3 9.65 6.18 -5.04
CA GLU A 3 8.73 6.50 -3.94
C GLU A 3 9.33 6.00 -2.61
N THR A 4 9.28 6.84 -1.58
CA THR A 4 9.68 6.43 -0.23
C THR A 4 8.56 5.64 0.46
N ILE A 5 8.91 4.84 1.46
CA ILE A 5 7.95 4.06 2.27
C ILE A 5 6.87 4.97 2.87
N GLU A 6 7.24 6.16 3.34
CA GLU A 6 6.29 7.15 3.88
C GLU A 6 5.34 7.70 2.82
N GLN A 7 5.83 7.98 1.61
CA GLN A 7 4.99 8.42 0.49
C GLN A 7 3.99 7.32 0.10
N ALA A 8 4.44 6.07 0.05
CA ALA A 8 3.55 4.94 -0.21
C ALA A 8 2.47 4.82 0.86
N ILE A 9 2.82 4.89 2.16
CA ILE A 9 1.84 4.85 3.26
C ILE A 9 0.83 6.00 3.15
N ARG A 10 1.29 7.24 2.87
CA ARG A 10 0.42 8.42 2.67
C ARG A 10 -0.53 8.24 1.49
N SER A 11 -0.03 7.67 0.40
CA SER A 11 -0.85 7.30 -0.76
C SER A 11 -1.90 6.29 -0.32
N ILE A 12 -1.51 5.12 0.17
CA ILE A 12 -2.43 4.06 0.61
C ILE A 12 -3.46 4.56 1.64
N GLY A 13 -3.05 5.43 2.57
CA GLY A 13 -3.91 5.98 3.63
C GLY A 13 -4.93 6.99 3.15
N SER A 14 -4.59 7.81 2.15
CA SER A 14 -5.53 8.74 1.51
C SER A 14 -6.55 8.01 0.64
N TYR A 15 -6.13 6.86 0.14
CA TYR A 15 -6.81 6.17 -0.93
C TYR A 15 -7.64 5.00 -0.38
N GLY A 16 -7.08 4.04 0.36
CA GLY A 16 -7.84 3.09 1.18
C GLY A 16 -7.33 1.64 1.14
N ARG A 17 -7.23 1.02 -0.05
CA ARG A 17 -6.91 -0.41 -0.23
C ARG A 17 -5.95 -0.68 -1.37
N ILE A 18 -5.16 -1.74 -1.23
CA ILE A 18 -4.19 -2.21 -2.23
C ILE A 18 -4.62 -3.57 -2.77
N ALA A 19 -4.60 -3.78 -4.09
CA ALA A 19 -4.72 -5.10 -4.71
C ALA A 19 -3.37 -5.57 -5.23
N TYR A 20 -3.19 -6.89 -5.21
CA TYR A 20 -2.09 -7.55 -5.89
C TYR A 20 -2.54 -8.09 -7.24
N PHE A 21 -1.79 -7.77 -8.30
CA PHE A 21 -2.03 -8.22 -9.67
C PHE A 21 -0.98 -9.27 -10.06
N PRO A 22 -1.26 -10.57 -9.87
CA PRO A 22 -0.26 -11.63 -10.06
C PRO A 22 0.27 -11.72 -11.49
N GLY A 23 -0.51 -11.31 -12.49
CA GLY A 23 -0.08 -11.32 -13.89
C GLY A 23 1.04 -10.33 -14.22
N ALA A 24 1.14 -9.23 -13.47
CA ALA A 24 2.19 -8.22 -13.66
C ALA A 24 3.25 -8.25 -12.54
N GLY A 25 2.97 -8.93 -11.42
CA GLY A 25 3.81 -8.88 -10.22
C GLY A 25 3.75 -7.55 -9.49
N GLU A 26 2.74 -6.74 -9.78
CA GLU A 26 2.58 -5.37 -9.31
C GLU A 26 1.47 -5.27 -8.26
N TYR A 27 1.58 -4.26 -7.39
CA TYR A 27 0.52 -3.88 -6.48
C TYR A 27 -0.09 -2.56 -6.95
N CYS A 28 -1.41 -2.41 -6.88
CA CYS A 28 -2.04 -1.12 -7.19
C CYS A 28 -2.97 -0.67 -6.07
N ILE A 29 -3.03 0.64 -5.88
CA ILE A 29 -3.98 1.29 -4.98
C ILE A 29 -5.32 1.46 -5.72
N ILE A 30 -6.41 0.97 -5.14
CA ILE A 30 -7.68 0.70 -5.85
C ILE A 30 -8.77 1.74 -5.55
N THR A 31 -8.47 3.02 -5.37
CA THR A 31 -9.42 3.84 -4.58
C THR A 31 -9.99 5.07 -5.23
N GLN A 32 -9.72 5.35 -6.49
CA GLN A 32 -10.60 6.14 -7.35
C GLN A 32 -10.01 6.13 -8.75
N GLU A 33 -10.87 6.43 -9.73
CA GLU A 33 -10.73 6.63 -11.20
C GLU A 33 -9.41 6.26 -11.91
N ASN A 34 -8.24 6.46 -11.30
CA ASN A 34 -6.93 6.04 -11.76
C ASN A 34 -6.20 5.11 -10.76
N PRO A 35 -6.09 3.80 -11.04
CA PRO A 35 -5.26 2.90 -10.23
C PRO A 35 -3.79 3.34 -10.28
N THR A 36 -3.19 3.60 -9.12
CA THR A 36 -1.75 3.91 -9.03
C THR A 36 -0.97 2.64 -8.75
N VAL A 37 -0.02 2.32 -9.62
CA VAL A 37 0.91 1.20 -9.44
C VAL A 37 1.93 1.55 -8.35
N VAL A 38 2.15 0.63 -7.43
CA VAL A 38 3.12 0.73 -6.34
C VAL A 38 4.13 -0.39 -6.49
N ASP A 39 5.41 -0.04 -6.28
CA ASP A 39 6.51 -0.99 -6.38
C ASP A 39 6.37 -2.15 -5.38
N ALA A 40 6.56 -3.38 -5.89
CA ALA A 40 6.39 -4.59 -5.11
C ALA A 40 7.38 -4.73 -3.94
N LYS A 41 8.57 -4.12 -4.03
CA LYS A 41 9.53 -4.10 -2.92
C LYS A 41 9.00 -3.26 -1.77
N ILE A 42 8.40 -2.10 -2.07
CA ILE A 42 7.81 -1.23 -1.04
C ILE A 42 6.69 -1.97 -0.32
N ILE A 43 5.79 -2.64 -1.05
CA ILE A 43 4.71 -3.41 -0.42
C ILE A 43 5.25 -4.59 0.40
N SER A 44 6.29 -5.27 -0.08
CA SER A 44 6.93 -6.36 0.66
C SER A 44 7.54 -5.88 1.98
N HIS A 45 8.19 -4.70 1.97
CA HIS A 45 8.68 -4.05 3.19
C HIS A 45 7.52 -3.69 4.13
N LEU A 46 6.47 -3.05 3.61
CA LEU A 46 5.31 -2.66 4.41
C LEU A 46 4.58 -3.84 5.06
N LEU A 47 4.52 -4.99 4.37
CA LEU A 47 3.99 -6.25 4.91
C LEU A 47 4.90 -6.84 5.99
N THR A 48 6.20 -6.92 5.71
CA THR A 48 7.20 -7.47 6.65
C THR A 48 7.25 -6.66 7.94
N ASP A 49 7.17 -5.33 7.81
CA ASP A 49 7.23 -4.41 8.95
C ASP A 49 5.86 -4.26 9.67
N GLY A 50 4.80 -4.91 9.18
CA GLY A 50 3.47 -4.90 9.80
C GLY A 50 2.70 -3.58 9.64
N TYR A 51 3.03 -2.77 8.63
CA TYR A 51 2.26 -1.58 8.27
C TYR A 51 1.00 -1.93 7.46
N LEU A 52 1.02 -3.07 6.77
CA LEU A 52 -0.10 -3.60 6.01
C LEU A 52 -0.58 -4.94 6.58
N GLU A 53 -1.89 -5.16 6.51
CA GLU A 53 -2.55 -6.43 6.80
C GLU A 53 -3.41 -6.84 5.61
N ARG A 54 -3.62 -8.15 5.46
CA ARG A 54 -4.45 -8.71 4.39
C ARG A 54 -5.92 -8.65 4.79
N ASP A 55 -6.72 -7.93 4.00
CA ASP A 55 -8.18 -7.84 4.08
C ASP A 55 -8.79 -8.55 2.85
N GLY A 56 -8.97 -9.86 2.98
CA GLY A 56 -9.47 -10.74 1.91
C GLY A 56 -8.53 -10.80 0.69
N ARG A 57 -8.95 -10.20 -0.42
CA ARG A 57 -8.19 -10.11 -1.69
C ARG A 57 -7.37 -8.82 -1.79
N THR A 58 -7.44 -7.96 -0.78
CA THR A 58 -6.75 -6.67 -0.75
C THR A 58 -5.87 -6.57 0.49
N TYR A 59 -5.08 -5.51 0.56
CA TYR A 59 -4.31 -5.13 1.74
C TYR A 59 -4.77 -3.75 2.22
N GLN A 60 -4.82 -3.59 3.53
CA GLN A 60 -5.19 -2.34 4.19
C GLN A 60 -4.13 -1.94 5.21
N LEU A 61 -4.06 -0.66 5.56
CA LEU A 61 -3.16 -0.19 6.61
C LEU A 61 -3.61 -0.68 7.98
N THR A 62 -2.65 -1.26 8.71
CA THR A 62 -2.78 -1.58 10.13
C THR A 62 -2.84 -0.31 10.97
N ARG A 63 -3.14 -0.45 12.26
CA ARG A 63 -3.05 0.66 13.23
C ARG A 63 -1.65 1.29 13.25
N LYS A 64 -0.59 0.51 13.04
CA LYS A 64 0.80 0.99 12.93
C LYS A 64 0.99 1.84 11.67
N GLY A 65 0.52 1.35 10.51
CA GLY A 65 0.54 2.09 9.25
C GLY A 65 -0.20 3.42 9.33
N ARG A 66 -1.40 3.42 9.92
CA ARG A 66 -2.18 4.64 10.15
C ARG A 66 -1.52 5.62 11.12
N GLY A 67 -0.68 5.12 12.04
CA GLY A 67 0.08 5.95 12.98
C GLY A 67 1.10 6.85 12.27
N VAL A 68 1.67 6.40 11.16
CA VAL A 68 2.62 7.18 10.35
C VAL A 68 1.95 8.38 9.66
N LEU A 69 0.64 8.28 9.37
CA LEU A 69 -0.14 9.37 8.75
C LEU A 69 -0.43 10.53 9.71
N ARG A 70 -0.25 10.31 11.01
CA ARG A 70 -0.60 11.27 12.07
C ARG A 70 0.54 12.24 12.42
N VAL A 71 1.66 12.15 11.70
CA VAL A 71 2.87 12.98 11.89
C VAL A 71 2.95 14.06 10.82
#